data_AF-A0A124IRV9-F1
#
_entry.id   AF-A0A124IRV9-F1
#
_cell.length_a   1.000
_cell.length_b   1.000
_cell.length_c   1.000
_cell.angle_alpha   90.00
_cell.angle_beta   90.00
_cell.angle_gamma   90.00
#
_symmetry.space_group_name_H-M   'P 1'
#
loop_
_entity.id
_entity.type
_entity.pdbx_description
1 polymer ?
#
loop_
_entity_poly.entity_id
_entity_poly.type
_entity_poly.pdbx_seq_one_letter_code
_entity_poly.pdbx_strand_id
1 'polypeptide(L)'
;MPRKRRSRLEIVADILQTLSAGCKPPTRVATEANLAYDRMAKIVETLMERGVVKEDGGLLCITPEGVKLLNVYRQWRGFLDALGL
;
A
#
# COMPACT_ATOMS: atom_id res chain seq x y z
N MET A 1 -12.18 -7.73 -21.44
CA MET A 1 -12.74 -8.05 -20.11
C MET A 1 -12.59 -6.83 -19.21
N PRO A 2 -13.63 -6.37 -18.50
CA PRO A 2 -13.45 -5.27 -17.54
C PRO A 2 -12.46 -5.72 -16.45
N ARG A 3 -11.40 -4.95 -16.22
CA ARG A 3 -10.44 -5.23 -15.13
C ARG A 3 -11.22 -5.26 -13.81
N LYS A 4 -11.07 -6.34 -13.04
CA LYS A 4 -11.64 -6.45 -11.68
C LYS A 4 -11.24 -5.20 -10.90
N ARG A 5 -12.23 -4.48 -10.36
CA ARG A 5 -11.98 -3.24 -9.62
C ARG A 5 -11.22 -3.62 -8.35
N ARG A 6 -10.01 -3.09 -8.19
CA ARG A 6 -9.21 -3.31 -6.97
C ARG A 6 -10.02 -2.86 -5.75
N SER A 7 -10.08 -3.74 -4.77
CA SER A 7 -10.60 -3.45 -3.44
C SER A 7 -9.72 -2.43 -2.73
N ARG A 8 -10.27 -1.77 -1.70
CA ARG A 8 -9.51 -0.82 -0.87
C ARG A 8 -8.30 -1.49 -0.20
N LEU A 9 -8.42 -2.76 0.18
CA LEU A 9 -7.35 -3.53 0.82
C LEU A 9 -6.20 -3.80 -0.16
N GLU A 10 -6.50 -4.21 -1.40
CA GLU A 10 -5.49 -4.38 -2.46
C GLU A 10 -4.76 -3.06 -2.74
N ILE A 11 -5.47 -1.94 -2.79
CA ILE A 11 -4.86 -0.62 -2.98
C ILE A 11 -3.88 -0.28 -1.84
N VAL A 12 -4.26 -0.54 -0.58
CA VAL A 12 -3.37 -0.33 0.57
C VAL A 12 -2.15 -1.25 0.47
N ALA A 13 -2.35 -2.52 0.13
CA ALA A 13 -1.26 -3.47 -0.05
C ALA A 13 -0.30 -3.04 -1.16
N ASP A 14 -0.80 -2.54 -2.29
CA ASP A 14 0.01 -2.01 -3.40
C ASP A 14 0.88 -0.82 -2.95
N ILE A 15 0.33 0.11 -2.16
CA ILE A 15 1.08 1.25 -1.59
C ILE A 15 2.18 0.75 -0.66
N LEU A 16 1.84 -0.13 0.30
CA LEU A 16 2.82 -0.68 1.25
C LEU A 16 3.90 -1.50 0.53
N GLN A 17 3.53 -2.28 -0.49
CA GLN A 17 4.45 -3.01 -1.34
C GLN A 17 5.41 -2.06 -2.06
N THR A 18 4.91 -0.96 -2.60
CA THR A 18 5.69 0.07 -3.29
C THR A 18 6.72 0.70 -2.36
N LEU A 19 6.33 0.97 -1.11
CA LEU A 19 7.17 1.55 -0.06
C LEU A 19 8.11 0.54 0.60
N SER A 20 7.80 -0.77 0.54
CA SER A 20 8.69 -1.82 1.07
C SER A 20 10.02 -1.94 0.31
N ALA A 21 10.07 -1.42 -0.92
CA ALA A 21 11.30 -1.32 -1.71
C ALA A 21 12.18 -0.10 -1.34
N GLY A 22 11.71 0.78 -0.45
CA GLY A 22 12.39 2.00 -0.04
C GLY A 22 11.47 3.21 0.01
N CYS A 23 11.91 4.25 0.71
CA CYS A 23 11.18 5.51 0.81
C CYS A 23 11.10 6.22 -0.55
N LYS A 24 9.94 6.78 -0.89
CA LYS A 24 9.70 7.38 -2.22
C LYS A 24 8.87 8.66 -2.12
N PRO A 25 9.04 9.59 -3.07
CA PRO A 25 8.17 10.75 -3.17
C PRO A 25 6.71 10.33 -3.39
N PRO A 26 5.72 11.06 -2.83
CA PRO A 26 4.29 10.76 -3.00
C PRO A 26 3.88 10.56 -4.46
N THR A 27 4.38 11.39 -5.38
CA THR A 27 4.09 11.28 -6.81
C THR A 27 4.52 9.94 -7.39
N ARG A 28 5.71 9.46 -7.02
CA ARG A 28 6.23 8.16 -7.47
C ARG A 28 5.44 6.99 -6.89
N VAL A 29 5.01 7.10 -5.63
CA VAL A 29 4.12 6.10 -5.01
C VAL A 29 2.78 6.02 -5.76
N ALA A 30 2.17 7.16 -6.10
CA ALA A 30 0.93 7.18 -6.88
C ALA A 30 1.09 6.51 -8.25
N THR A 31 2.19 6.82 -8.97
CA THR A 31 2.46 6.23 -10.29
C THR A 31 2.68 4.73 -10.21
N GLU A 32 3.52 4.26 -9.28
CA GLU A 32 3.85 2.83 -9.15
C GLU A 32 2.68 2.00 -8.59
N ALA A 33 1.88 2.56 -7.67
CA ALA A 33 0.65 1.94 -7.20
C ALA A 33 -0.51 2.07 -8.21
N ASN A 34 -0.30 2.73 -9.36
CA ASN A 34 -1.32 2.99 -10.38
C ASN A 34 -2.59 3.66 -9.79
N LEU A 35 -2.41 4.73 -9.02
CA LEU A 35 -3.47 5.48 -8.35
C LEU A 35 -3.46 6.95 -8.79
N ALA A 36 -4.63 7.55 -8.84
CA ALA A 36 -4.73 9.00 -8.88
C ALA A 36 -4.18 9.60 -7.56
N TYR A 37 -3.45 10.71 -7.68
CA TYR A 37 -2.72 11.31 -6.55
C TYR A 37 -3.63 11.67 -5.38
N ASP A 38 -4.78 12.28 -5.66
CA ASP A 38 -5.81 12.68 -4.69
C ASP A 38 -6.33 11.48 -3.89
N ARG A 39 -6.55 10.34 -4.56
CA ARG A 39 -6.99 9.11 -3.91
C ARG A 39 -5.88 8.51 -3.06
N MET A 40 -4.65 8.48 -3.57
CA MET A 40 -3.49 7.96 -2.85
C MET A 40 -3.22 8.79 -1.59
N ALA A 41 -3.25 10.12 -1.70
CA ALA A 41 -3.00 11.04 -0.60
C ALA A 41 -3.94 10.79 0.59
N LYS A 42 -5.26 10.67 0.33
CA LYS A 42 -6.24 10.36 1.39
C LYS A 42 -5.98 9.02 2.07
N ILE A 43 -5.53 8.01 1.31
CA ILE A 43 -5.22 6.69 1.88
C ILE A 43 -3.96 6.78 2.73
N VAL A 44 -2.91 7.43 2.22
CA VAL A 44 -1.65 7.61 2.93
C VAL A 44 -1.83 8.41 4.21
N GLU A 45 -2.64 9.47 4.20
CA GLU A 45 -3.03 10.23 5.39
C GLU A 45 -3.58 9.31 6.49
N THR A 46 -4.56 8.46 6.16
CA THR A 46 -5.09 7.47 7.11
C THR A 46 -4.02 6.45 7.56
N LEU A 47 -3.08 6.07 6.70
CA LEU A 47 -1.99 5.16 7.05
C LEU A 47 -0.96 5.83 7.97
N MET A 48 -0.72 7.13 7.82
CA MET A 48 0.15 7.92 8.67
C MET A 48 -0.46 8.12 10.07
N GLU A 49 -1.76 8.46 10.13
CA GLU A 49 -2.50 8.54 11.40
C GLU A 49 -2.43 7.22 12.21
N ARG A 50 -2.38 6.08 11.51
CA ARG A 50 -2.29 4.74 12.10
C ARG A 50 -0.86 4.28 12.35
N GLY A 51 0.16 5.09 12.03
CA GLY A 51 1.57 4.74 12.21
C GLY A 51 2.07 3.61 11.29
N VAL A 52 1.37 3.33 10.18
CA VAL A 52 1.71 2.30 9.19
C VAL A 52 2.69 2.83 8.13
N VAL A 53 2.59 4.13 7.86
CA VAL A 53 3.46 4.89 6.97
C VAL A 53 3.92 6.13 7.74
N LYS A 54 5.10 6.66 7.40
CA LYS A 54 5.58 7.94 7.90
C LYS A 54 6.08 8.79 6.75
N GLU A 55 6.07 10.10 6.92
CA GLU A 55 6.72 11.04 6.02
C GLU A 55 8.04 11.53 6.64
N ASP A 56 9.11 11.51 5.86
CA ASP A 56 10.45 11.96 6.26
C ASP A 56 11.07 12.74 5.10
N GLY A 57 11.29 14.04 5.29
CA GLY A 57 11.87 14.91 4.25
C GLY A 57 11.10 14.94 2.92
N GLY A 58 9.78 14.82 2.94
CA GLY A 58 8.94 14.76 1.74
C GLY A 58 8.93 13.38 1.05
N LEU A 59 9.51 12.36 1.68
CA LEU A 59 9.45 10.97 1.24
C LEU A 59 8.50 10.18 2.13
N LEU A 60 7.67 9.35 1.52
CA LEU A 60 6.87 8.37 2.22
C LEU A 60 7.70 7.14 2.49
N CYS A 61 7.65 6.63 3.72
CA CYS A 61 8.37 5.45 4.18
C CYS A 61 7.39 4.49 4.87
N ILE A 62 7.53 3.20 4.62
CA ILE A 62 6.82 2.18 5.41
C ILE A 62 7.44 2.08 6.81
N THR A 63 6.62 1.94 7.84
CA THR A 63 7.07 1.71 9.22
C THR A 63 7.23 0.20 9.50
N PRO A 64 7.87 -0.20 10.61
CA PRO A 64 7.88 -1.60 11.04
C PRO A 64 6.47 -2.18 11.18
N GLU A 65 5.51 -1.40 11.67
CA GLU A 65 4.09 -1.75 11.77
C GLU A 65 3.47 -1.97 10.38
N GLY A 66 3.81 -1.12 9.41
CA GLY A 66 3.39 -1.29 8.02
C GLY A 66 3.95 -2.55 7.36
N VAL A 67 5.20 -2.90 7.65
CA VAL A 67 5.80 -4.15 7.15
C VAL A 67 5.07 -5.37 7.73
N LYS A 68 4.75 -5.35 9.03
CA LYS A 68 3.96 -6.42 9.66
C LYS A 68 2.59 -6.57 8.98
N LEU A 69 1.89 -5.46 8.75
CA LEU A 69 0.58 -5.48 8.08
C LEU A 69 0.67 -6.05 6.64
N LEU A 70 1.66 -5.61 5.87
CA LEU A 70 1.90 -6.12 4.51
C LEU A 70 2.16 -7.62 4.50
N ASN A 71 2.94 -8.14 5.45
CA ASN A 71 3.24 -9.56 5.55
C ASN A 71 1.99 -10.39 5.91
N VAL A 72 1.16 -9.91 6.85
CA VAL A 72 -0.12 -10.56 7.19
C VAL A 72 -1.02 -10.61 5.96
N TYR A 73 -1.10 -9.51 5.20
CA TYR A 73 -1.87 -9.48 3.96
C TYR A 73 -1.35 -10.49 2.93
N ARG A 74 -0.03 -10.58 2.72
CA ARG A 74 0.57 -11.55 1.79
C ARG A 74 0.29 -12.99 2.20
N GLN A 75 0.38 -13.30 3.50
CA GLN A 75 0.07 -14.63 4.02
C GLN A 75 -1.40 -14.99 3.79
N TRP A 76 -2.32 -14.06 4.09
CA TRP A 76 -3.74 -14.27 3.88
C TRP A 76 -4.09 -14.43 2.39
N ARG A 77 -3.47 -13.62 1.52
CA ARG A 77 -3.65 -13.73 0.07
C ARG A 77 -3.16 -15.09 -0.45
N GLY A 78 -1.98 -15.54 -0.03
CA GLY A 78 -1.46 -16.86 -0.40
C GLY A 78 -2.35 -18.01 0.08
N PHE A 79 -2.97 -17.88 1.26
CA PHE A 79 -3.95 -18.85 1.74
C PHE A 79 -5.22 -18.89 0.87
N LEU A 80 -5.77 -17.73 0.50
CA LEU A 80 -6.93 -17.67 -0.40
C LEU A 80 -6.62 -18.24 -1.78
N ASP A 81 -5.45 -17.91 -2.33
CA ASP A 81 -5.02 -18.40 -3.63
C ASP A 81 -4.86 -19.94 -3.60
N ALA A 82 -4.37 -20.53 -2.49
CA ALA A 82 -4.29 -21.98 -2.29
C ALA A 82 -5.68 -22.66 -2.19
N LEU A 83 -6.71 -21.92 -1.80
CA LEU A 83 -8.11 -22.36 -1.79
C LEU A 83 -8.85 -22.09 -3.12
N GLY A 84 -8.19 -21.43 -4.08
CA GLY A 84 -8.79 -21.06 -5.37
C GLY A 84 -9.73 -19.86 -5.32
N LEU A 85 -9.55 -18.93 -4.37
CA LEU A 85 -10.40 -17.76 -4.11
C LEU A 85 -9.83 -16.40 -4.58
#